data_AF-A0A1F6AGZ2-F1
#
_entry.id   AF-A0A1F6AGZ2-F1
#
_cell.length_a   1.000
_cell.length_b   1.000
_cell.length_c   1.000
_cell.angle_alpha   90.00
_cell.angle_beta   90.00
_cell.angle_gamma   90.00
#
_symmetry.space_group_name_H-M   'P 1'
#
loop_
_entity.id
_entity.type
_entity.pdbx_description
1 polymer ?
#
loop_
_entity_poly.entity_id
_entity_poly.type
_entity_poly.pdbx_seq_one_letter_code
_entity_poly.pdbx_strand_id
1 'polypeptide(L)'
;MAQRNGTVLVNFLAELEDLHGRFFIGRRKEKNMNHEFQFVTAIHGNETMPHRALRQIGEKHVIGNPLALLLNRRFINLDLNASFGVRGVLYEQLRAPQVLKKLNSHGLVIDFHTFSCDSPPFAIVVDESMIPLASSLGVEHVVHMRHNIKKGHALINFRDGVSVEVGAHKDQRSFDLAQQIVMKLKNNGIKPQSVRVYEVFGKIEEPGNYQNFVRAQDGIIPVLYGEKAYIKQGFYGLIAREIILKGGDTHERAQ
;
A
#
# COMPACT_ATOMS: atom_id res chain seq x y z
N MET A 1 -28.21 34.69 -66.28
CA MET A 1 -27.91 34.72 -64.83
C MET A 1 -29.19 34.40 -64.07
N ALA A 2 -29.32 33.19 -63.55
CA ALA A 2 -30.16 32.86 -62.39
C ALA A 2 -29.78 31.43 -61.98
N GLN A 3 -28.82 31.36 -61.06
CA GLN A 3 -28.33 30.14 -60.47
C GLN A 3 -29.15 29.81 -59.22
N ARG A 4 -29.38 28.51 -59.03
CA ARG A 4 -29.52 27.77 -57.76
C ARG A 4 -30.92 27.69 -57.16
N ASN A 5 -31.60 26.56 -57.41
CA ASN A 5 -31.55 25.29 -56.66
C ASN A 5 -32.64 25.34 -55.58
N GLY A 6 -33.85 24.80 -55.78
CA GLY A 6 -34.08 23.42 -56.17
C GLY A 6 -33.88 22.53 -54.94
N THR A 7 -34.80 22.57 -53.99
CA THR A 7 -35.26 21.48 -53.09
C THR A 7 -36.36 22.05 -52.17
N VAL A 8 -37.48 22.47 -52.76
CA VAL A 8 -38.75 22.68 -52.03
C VAL A 8 -39.56 21.41 -52.25
N LEU A 9 -39.12 20.29 -51.66
CA LEU A 9 -39.90 19.04 -51.62
C LEU A 9 -39.30 17.93 -50.72
N VAL A 10 -38.71 18.25 -49.55
CA VAL A 10 -38.32 17.20 -48.58
C VAL A 10 -38.41 17.70 -47.12
N ASN A 11 -39.47 18.43 -46.77
CA ASN A 11 -39.70 18.88 -45.37
C ASN A 11 -41.10 18.51 -44.84
N PHE A 12 -41.70 17.44 -45.38
CA PHE A 12 -42.96 16.87 -44.86
C PHE A 12 -42.87 15.35 -44.64
N LEU A 13 -41.65 14.79 -44.66
CA LEU A 13 -41.35 13.38 -44.37
C LEU A 13 -40.17 13.23 -43.37
N ALA A 14 -39.87 14.27 -42.60
CA ALA A 14 -38.89 14.24 -41.50
C ALA A 14 -39.55 14.21 -40.10
N GLU A 15 -40.88 14.03 -40.03
CA GLU A 15 -41.64 13.91 -38.76
C GLU A 15 -42.20 12.49 -38.52
N LEU A 16 -41.77 11.49 -39.29
CA LEU A 16 -42.19 10.09 -39.11
C LEU A 16 -41.03 9.08 -38.99
N GLU A 17 -39.79 9.54 -38.88
CA GLU A 17 -38.61 8.70 -38.58
C GLU A 17 -37.91 9.06 -37.25
N ASP A 18 -38.61 9.74 -36.33
CA ASP A 18 -38.07 10.06 -34.98
C ASP A 18 -38.91 9.43 -33.85
N LEU A 19 -39.48 8.25 -34.11
CA LEU A 19 -40.17 7.43 -33.09
C LEU A 19 -39.65 5.98 -33.00
N HIS A 20 -38.42 5.74 -33.47
CA HIS A 20 -37.67 4.52 -33.19
C HIS A 20 -36.39 4.84 -32.40
N GLY A 21 -36.48 4.75 -31.09
CA GLY A 21 -35.31 4.91 -30.23
C GLY A 21 -35.65 4.68 -28.78
N ARG A 22 -36.27 3.53 -28.45
CA ARG A 22 -36.42 3.12 -27.05
C ARG A 22 -35.04 3.19 -26.41
N PHE A 23 -34.94 4.10 -25.45
CA PHE A 23 -33.84 4.33 -24.54
C PHE A 23 -33.38 3.01 -23.91
N PHE A 24 -32.47 2.29 -24.58
CA PHE A 24 -31.47 1.53 -23.87
C PHE A 24 -30.47 2.56 -23.34
N ILE A 25 -30.75 3.08 -22.14
CA ILE A 25 -29.69 3.59 -21.28
C ILE A 25 -28.85 2.35 -20.96
N GLY A 26 -27.90 2.06 -21.84
CA GLY A 26 -26.81 1.18 -21.53
C GLY A 26 -26.20 1.73 -20.26
N ARG A 27 -26.32 0.98 -19.16
CA ARG A 27 -25.45 1.18 -18.00
C ARG A 27 -24.06 1.29 -18.59
N ARG A 28 -23.45 2.48 -18.49
CA ARG A 28 -22.00 2.62 -18.59
C ARG A 28 -21.49 1.52 -17.70
N LYS A 29 -20.92 0.46 -18.29
CA LYS A 29 -20.09 -0.47 -17.53
C LYS A 29 -19.05 0.45 -16.93
N GLU A 30 -19.17 0.70 -15.63
CA GLU A 30 -18.04 1.19 -14.85
C GLU A 30 -16.87 0.33 -15.31
N LYS A 31 -15.84 1.00 -15.86
CA LYS A 31 -14.57 0.34 -16.08
C LYS A 31 -14.19 -0.13 -14.68
N ASN A 32 -14.43 -1.41 -14.37
CA ASN A 32 -13.76 -2.07 -13.27
C ASN A 32 -12.29 -1.88 -13.59
N MET A 33 -11.68 -0.86 -12.97
CA MET A 33 -10.24 -0.70 -12.90
C MET A 33 -9.78 -1.91 -12.11
N ASN A 34 -9.58 -3.03 -12.82
CA ASN A 34 -8.95 -4.20 -12.24
C ASN A 34 -7.53 -3.76 -11.94
N HIS A 35 -7.31 -3.32 -10.70
CA HIS A 35 -6.00 -2.96 -10.24
C HIS A 35 -5.13 -4.21 -10.31
N GLU A 36 -4.02 -4.14 -11.03
CA GLU A 36 -3.04 -5.20 -11.04
C GLU A 36 -2.26 -5.14 -9.72
N PHE A 37 -2.54 -6.07 -8.80
CA PHE A 37 -1.77 -6.20 -7.57
C PHE A 37 -0.42 -6.85 -7.85
N GLN A 38 0.64 -6.26 -7.33
CA GLN A 38 2.00 -6.75 -7.47
C GLN A 38 2.59 -6.99 -6.08
N PHE A 39 2.91 -8.24 -5.79
CA PHE A 39 3.42 -8.62 -4.48
C PHE A 39 4.95 -8.53 -4.46
N VAL A 40 5.47 -7.96 -3.38
CA VAL A 40 6.91 -7.86 -3.10
C VAL A 40 7.18 -8.48 -1.74
N THR A 41 8.21 -9.32 -1.66
CA THR A 41 8.61 -9.96 -0.41
C THR A 41 10.12 -9.83 -0.23
N ALA A 42 10.60 -9.99 1.01
CA ALA A 42 12.01 -10.04 1.32
C ALA A 42 12.78 -8.81 0.83
N ILE A 43 12.20 -7.62 0.98
CA ILE A 43 12.99 -6.36 0.94
C ILE A 43 14.06 -6.42 2.03
N HIS A 44 13.70 -6.96 3.19
CA HIS A 44 14.65 -7.44 4.19
C HIS A 44 14.75 -8.97 4.14
N GLY A 45 15.96 -9.51 3.98
CA GLY A 45 16.15 -10.93 3.70
C GLY A 45 15.83 -11.89 4.85
N ASN A 46 15.81 -11.40 6.10
CA ASN A 46 15.46 -12.21 7.28
C ASN A 46 13.94 -12.28 7.54
N GLU A 47 13.13 -11.61 6.72
CA GLU A 47 11.67 -11.55 6.82
C GLU A 47 11.04 -12.60 5.91
N THR A 48 11.27 -13.87 6.26
CA THR A 48 11.08 -14.99 5.32
C THR A 48 9.64 -15.52 5.20
N MET A 49 8.77 -15.26 6.20
CA MET A 49 7.42 -15.85 6.21
C MET A 49 6.57 -15.47 4.99
N PRO A 50 6.47 -14.19 4.57
CA PRO A 50 5.68 -13.82 3.40
C PRO A 50 6.21 -14.46 2.11
N HIS A 51 7.53 -14.52 1.94
CA HIS A 51 8.14 -15.18 0.79
C HIS A 51 7.74 -16.66 0.71
N ARG A 52 7.84 -17.39 1.83
CA ARG A 52 7.42 -18.79 1.92
C ARG A 52 5.93 -18.96 1.67
N ALA A 53 5.11 -18.07 2.22
CA ALA A 53 3.65 -18.06 2.06
C ALA A 53 3.24 -17.96 0.60
N LEU A 54 3.76 -16.97 -0.11
CA LEU A 54 3.44 -16.73 -1.52
C LEU A 54 4.01 -17.84 -2.42
N ARG A 55 5.21 -18.33 -2.12
CA ARG A 55 5.78 -19.51 -2.79
C ARG A 55 4.88 -20.75 -2.68
N GLN A 56 4.31 -21.01 -1.50
CA GLN A 56 3.49 -22.19 -1.26
C GLN A 56 2.20 -22.20 -2.08
N ILE A 57 1.56 -21.03 -2.26
CA ILE A 57 0.33 -20.90 -3.06
C ILE A 57 0.62 -20.65 -4.55
N GLY A 58 1.88 -20.69 -4.97
CA GLY A 58 2.27 -20.42 -6.36
C GLY A 58 2.06 -18.99 -6.82
N GLU A 59 1.95 -18.03 -5.90
CA GLU A 59 1.73 -16.62 -6.23
C GLU A 59 3.01 -15.98 -6.76
N LYS A 60 2.89 -15.30 -7.91
CA LYS A 60 4.01 -14.57 -8.50
C LYS A 60 4.30 -13.33 -7.65
N HIS A 61 5.57 -13.13 -7.32
CA HIS A 61 6.01 -11.98 -6.54
C HIS A 61 7.45 -11.62 -6.88
N VAL A 62 7.81 -10.36 -6.63
CA VAL A 62 9.19 -9.88 -6.74
C VAL A 62 9.91 -10.12 -5.43
N ILE A 63 11.04 -10.82 -5.49
CA ILE A 63 11.96 -10.93 -4.35
C ILE A 63 12.81 -9.65 -4.30
N GLY A 64 12.63 -8.83 -3.27
CA GLY A 64 13.30 -7.56 -3.08
C GLY A 64 14.81 -7.69 -3.01
N ASN A 65 15.32 -8.38 -1.98
CA ASN A 65 16.73 -8.58 -1.70
C ASN A 65 17.09 -10.08 -1.72
N PRO A 66 17.31 -10.69 -2.91
CA PRO A 66 17.53 -12.12 -3.02
C PRO A 66 18.83 -12.59 -2.36
N LEU A 67 19.89 -11.76 -2.35
CA LEU A 67 21.15 -12.14 -1.70
C LEU A 67 21.02 -12.12 -0.18
N ALA A 68 20.37 -11.10 0.40
CA ALA A 68 20.12 -11.07 1.84
C ALA A 68 19.15 -12.18 2.26
N LEU A 69 18.16 -12.52 1.42
CA LEU A 69 17.25 -13.64 1.64
C LEU A 69 18.00 -14.97 1.70
N LEU A 70 18.88 -15.23 0.73
CA LEU A 70 19.72 -16.43 0.70
C LEU A 70 20.58 -16.57 1.97
N LEU A 71 21.10 -15.46 2.48
CA LEU A 71 21.95 -15.41 3.68
C LEU A 71 21.14 -15.27 4.99
N ASN A 72 19.80 -15.21 4.92
CA ASN A 72 18.91 -14.96 6.06
C ASN A 72 19.36 -13.74 6.90
N ARG A 73 19.69 -12.64 6.22
CA ARG A 73 20.11 -11.37 6.82
C ARG A 73 19.14 -10.26 6.45
N ARG A 74 19.03 -9.22 7.28
CA ARG A 74 18.21 -8.04 6.94
C ARG A 74 18.67 -7.41 5.62
N PHE A 75 19.97 -7.20 5.48
CA PHE A 75 20.61 -6.67 4.27
C PHE A 75 22.08 -7.09 4.20
N ILE A 76 22.75 -6.79 3.09
CA ILE A 76 24.17 -7.04 2.81
C ILE A 76 25.02 -5.84 3.22
N ASN A 77 24.77 -4.67 2.63
CA ASN A 77 25.51 -3.45 2.93
C ASN A 77 24.65 -2.39 3.63
N LEU A 78 23.47 -2.10 3.08
CA LEU A 78 22.55 -1.06 3.58
C LEU A 78 21.11 -1.56 3.58
N ASP A 79 20.23 -0.93 4.35
CA ASP A 79 18.80 -1.23 4.31
C ASP A 79 18.22 -0.94 2.90
N LEU A 80 17.69 -1.97 2.22
CA LEU A 80 17.11 -1.83 0.88
C LEU A 80 15.90 -0.89 0.90
N ASN A 81 15.09 -0.90 1.96
CA ASN A 81 13.94 -0.01 2.13
C ASN A 81 14.34 1.42 2.56
N ALA A 82 15.63 1.73 2.54
CA ALA A 82 16.19 3.08 2.64
C ALA A 82 17.08 3.41 1.43
N SER A 83 17.05 2.60 0.37
CA SER A 83 17.95 2.69 -0.79
C SER A 83 17.24 3.07 -2.10
N PHE A 84 15.90 3.19 -2.12
CA PHE A 84 15.20 3.59 -3.33
C PHE A 84 15.43 5.06 -3.66
N GLY A 85 15.80 5.35 -4.92
CA GLY A 85 16.21 6.68 -5.36
C GLY A 85 17.61 7.10 -4.89
N VAL A 86 18.34 6.25 -4.16
CA VAL A 86 19.70 6.53 -3.71
C VAL A 86 20.71 6.02 -4.73
N ARG A 87 21.65 6.87 -5.14
CA ARG A 87 22.75 6.49 -6.03
C ARG A 87 23.94 5.97 -5.23
N GLY A 88 24.64 4.97 -5.77
CA GLY A 88 25.90 4.49 -5.24
C GLY A 88 26.28 3.13 -5.81
N VAL A 89 27.30 2.51 -5.22
CA VAL A 89 27.94 1.27 -5.71
C VAL A 89 27.67 0.07 -4.80
N LEU A 90 27.03 0.27 -3.66
CA LEU A 90 26.72 -0.81 -2.73
C LEU A 90 25.56 -1.66 -3.26
N TYR A 91 25.51 -2.93 -2.81
CA TYR A 91 24.60 -3.92 -3.36
C TYR A 91 23.13 -3.44 -3.35
N GLU A 92 22.62 -2.94 -2.23
CA GLU A 92 21.22 -2.47 -2.15
C GLU A 92 20.93 -1.23 -3.00
N GLN A 93 21.89 -0.33 -3.18
CA GLN A 93 21.75 0.85 -4.05
C GLN A 93 21.65 0.44 -5.53
N LEU A 94 22.41 -0.57 -5.94
CA LEU A 94 22.31 -1.16 -7.27
C LEU A 94 21.04 -2.02 -7.44
N ARG A 95 20.55 -2.62 -6.34
CA ARG A 95 19.37 -3.50 -6.35
C ARG A 95 18.06 -2.73 -6.44
N ALA A 96 17.91 -1.63 -5.71
CA ALA A 96 16.69 -0.83 -5.68
C ALA A 96 16.11 -0.48 -7.08
N PRO A 97 16.88 0.05 -8.04
CA PRO A 97 16.35 0.33 -9.38
C PRO A 97 15.99 -0.95 -10.16
N GLN A 98 16.63 -2.09 -9.87
CA GLN A 98 16.25 -3.36 -10.50
C GLN A 98 14.89 -3.88 -9.98
N VAL A 99 14.58 -3.65 -8.70
CA VAL A 99 13.26 -3.98 -8.14
C VAL A 99 12.19 -3.13 -8.83
N LEU A 100 12.42 -1.81 -8.95
CA LEU A 100 11.48 -0.92 -9.63
C LEU A 100 11.23 -1.31 -11.09
N LYS A 101 12.27 -1.73 -11.83
CA LYS A 101 12.15 -2.21 -13.23
C LYS A 101 11.32 -3.49 -13.38
N LYS A 102 11.21 -4.31 -12.33
CA LYS A 102 10.39 -5.53 -12.34
C LYS A 102 8.92 -5.28 -12.04
N LEU A 103 8.60 -4.11 -11.50
CA LEU A 103 7.25 -3.71 -11.13
C LEU A 103 6.64 -2.86 -12.26
N ASN A 104 5.44 -3.22 -12.70
CA ASN A 104 4.58 -2.39 -13.53
C ASN A 104 4.33 -1.05 -12.82
N SER A 105 4.52 0.05 -13.52
CA SER A 105 4.32 1.39 -12.97
C SER A 105 2.88 1.75 -12.65
N HIS A 106 1.90 1.05 -13.24
CA HIS A 106 0.49 1.30 -13.04
C HIS A 106 -0.19 0.25 -12.12
N GLY A 107 0.58 -0.70 -11.59
CA GLY A 107 0.07 -1.71 -10.66
C GLY A 107 0.25 -1.27 -9.20
N LEU A 108 -0.61 -1.79 -8.32
CA LEU A 108 -0.57 -1.50 -6.89
C LEU A 108 0.37 -2.48 -6.18
N VAL A 109 1.36 -1.95 -5.47
CA VAL A 109 2.35 -2.75 -4.75
C VAL A 109 1.85 -3.15 -3.37
N ILE A 110 1.97 -4.43 -3.05
CA ILE A 110 1.82 -4.97 -1.68
C ILE A 110 3.20 -5.46 -1.24
N ASP A 111 3.85 -4.68 -0.39
CA ASP A 111 5.21 -4.91 0.09
C ASP A 111 5.17 -5.58 1.47
N PHE A 112 5.42 -6.88 1.51
CA PHE A 112 5.31 -7.67 2.74
C PHE A 112 6.58 -7.61 3.60
N HIS A 113 6.37 -7.33 4.88
CA HIS A 113 7.38 -7.30 5.93
C HIS A 113 6.93 -8.13 7.14
N THR A 114 7.88 -8.39 8.02
CA THR A 114 7.64 -8.91 9.38
C THR A 114 8.53 -8.14 10.36
N PHE A 115 8.18 -8.16 11.63
CA PHE A 115 8.91 -7.42 12.67
C PHE A 115 9.43 -8.33 13.78
N SER A 116 10.24 -7.76 14.67
CA SER A 116 10.87 -8.43 15.81
C SER A 116 10.32 -8.00 17.17
N CYS A 117 9.49 -6.97 17.22
CA CYS A 117 8.80 -6.50 18.41
C CYS A 117 7.48 -7.23 18.65
N ASP A 118 6.91 -7.09 19.85
CA ASP A 118 5.53 -7.51 20.11
C ASP A 118 4.57 -6.43 19.58
N SER A 119 3.80 -6.77 18.55
CA SER A 119 2.85 -5.86 17.89
C SER A 119 1.78 -6.68 17.18
N PRO A 120 0.52 -6.19 17.11
CA PRO A 120 -0.43 -6.71 16.14
C PRO A 120 0.05 -6.43 14.70
N PRO A 121 -0.44 -7.18 13.69
CA PRO A 121 -0.22 -6.86 12.28
C PRO A 121 -0.85 -5.52 11.89
N PHE A 122 -0.21 -4.82 10.95
CA PHE A 122 -0.68 -3.52 10.49
C PHE A 122 -0.19 -3.21 9.08
N ALA A 123 -0.81 -2.22 8.43
CA ALA A 123 -0.37 -1.70 7.15
C ALA A 123 0.28 -0.33 7.32
N ILE A 124 1.21 0.00 6.44
CA ILE A 124 1.89 1.29 6.37
C ILE A 124 1.58 1.93 5.02
N VAL A 125 1.17 3.19 5.06
CA VAL A 125 0.98 4.04 3.89
C VAL A 125 1.83 5.30 4.01
N VAL A 126 2.28 5.81 2.87
CA VAL A 126 2.94 7.13 2.76
C VAL A 126 2.01 8.15 2.10
N ASP A 127 1.18 7.70 1.16
CA ASP A 127 0.10 8.46 0.55
C ASP A 127 -1.25 8.06 1.17
N GLU A 128 -2.02 9.05 1.62
CA GLU A 128 -3.37 8.85 2.20
C GLU A 128 -4.33 8.21 1.19
N SER A 129 -4.12 8.43 -0.12
CA SER A 129 -4.92 7.82 -1.18
C SER A 129 -4.86 6.29 -1.18
N MET A 130 -3.84 5.70 -0.54
CA MET A 130 -3.65 4.25 -0.40
C MET A 130 -4.34 3.65 0.82
N ILE A 131 -4.96 4.46 1.70
CA ILE A 131 -5.67 3.93 2.88
C ILE A 131 -6.81 2.97 2.52
N PRO A 132 -7.64 3.19 1.47
CA PRO A 132 -8.62 2.20 1.03
C PRO A 132 -8.00 0.83 0.70
N LEU A 133 -6.82 0.81 0.06
CA LEU A 133 -6.07 -0.42 -0.20
C LEU A 133 -5.58 -1.07 1.10
N ALA A 134 -4.95 -0.28 1.98
CA ALA A 134 -4.46 -0.76 3.28
C ALA A 134 -5.59 -1.36 4.14
N SER A 135 -6.74 -0.71 4.14
CA SER A 135 -7.95 -1.14 4.87
C SER A 135 -8.60 -2.38 4.27
N SER A 136 -8.21 -2.78 3.06
CA SER A 136 -8.68 -3.99 2.39
C SER A 136 -7.85 -5.22 2.75
N LEU A 137 -6.71 -5.07 3.44
CA LEU A 137 -5.80 -6.19 3.71
C LEU A 137 -6.30 -7.13 4.82
N GLY A 138 -7.28 -6.70 5.64
CA GLY A 138 -7.73 -7.48 6.81
C GLY A 138 -6.85 -7.32 8.04
N VAL A 139 -6.15 -6.19 8.17
CA VAL A 139 -5.49 -5.74 9.39
C VAL A 139 -6.38 -4.72 10.11
N GLU A 140 -6.24 -4.59 11.42
CA GLU A 140 -7.04 -3.64 12.22
C GLU A 140 -6.44 -2.22 12.26
N HIS A 141 -5.14 -2.11 11.97
CA HIS A 141 -4.39 -0.87 12.12
C HIS A 141 -3.73 -0.46 10.80
N VAL A 142 -3.86 0.82 10.47
CA VAL A 142 -3.16 1.46 9.36
C VAL A 142 -2.31 2.60 9.91
N VAL A 143 -1.04 2.63 9.55
CA VAL A 143 -0.06 3.62 9.98
C VAL A 143 0.28 4.51 8.79
N HIS A 144 -0.04 5.80 8.91
CA HIS A 144 0.32 6.82 7.93
C HIS A 144 1.65 7.47 8.32
N MET A 145 2.67 7.22 7.49
CA MET A 145 4.03 7.73 7.65
C MET A 145 4.20 9.09 6.98
N ARG A 146 3.34 10.06 7.31
CA ARG A 146 3.34 11.41 6.70
C ARG A 146 4.70 12.10 6.77
N HIS A 147 5.37 12.02 7.93
CA HIS A 147 6.67 12.65 8.17
C HIS A 147 7.87 11.82 7.67
N ASN A 148 7.60 10.71 6.98
CA ASN A 148 8.54 9.86 6.26
C ASN A 148 9.94 9.72 6.90
N ILE A 149 9.99 8.98 8.01
CA ILE A 149 11.20 8.78 8.82
C ILE A 149 12.36 8.14 8.02
N LYS A 150 12.05 7.46 6.90
CA LYS A 150 13.03 6.90 5.95
C LYS A 150 13.44 7.87 4.84
N LYS A 151 13.19 9.17 5.00
CA LYS A 151 13.57 10.25 4.08
C LYS A 151 13.04 10.08 2.64
N GLY A 152 11.94 9.33 2.43
CA GLY A 152 11.41 9.14 1.08
C GLY A 152 12.06 8.02 0.28
N HIS A 153 12.81 7.12 0.92
CA HIS A 153 13.57 6.08 0.23
C HIS A 153 13.02 4.65 0.38
N ALA A 154 11.77 4.51 0.86
CA ALA A 154 11.09 3.22 0.91
C ALA A 154 10.49 2.86 -0.46
N LEU A 155 10.24 1.57 -0.72
CA LEU A 155 9.66 1.11 -1.99
C LEU A 155 8.34 1.84 -2.32
N ILE A 156 7.46 1.94 -1.33
CA ILE A 156 6.14 2.57 -1.46
C ILE A 156 6.19 4.10 -1.64
N ASN A 157 7.38 4.72 -1.59
CA ASN A 157 7.56 6.12 -2.03
C ASN A 157 7.71 6.26 -3.54
N PHE A 158 7.96 5.17 -4.26
CA PHE A 158 8.23 5.16 -5.71
C PHE A 158 7.18 4.39 -6.51
N ARG A 159 6.23 3.75 -5.81
CA ARG A 159 5.13 2.97 -6.39
C ARG A 159 3.89 3.15 -5.52
N ASP A 160 2.74 3.31 -6.17
CA ASP A 160 1.44 3.28 -5.50
C ASP A 160 1.28 1.92 -4.83
N GLY A 161 1.00 1.92 -3.53
CA GLY A 161 0.97 0.70 -2.77
C GLY A 161 1.08 0.90 -1.27
N VAL A 162 1.21 -0.23 -0.59
CA VAL A 162 1.21 -0.34 0.88
C VAL A 162 2.32 -1.30 1.29
N SER A 163 3.01 -0.99 2.38
CA SER A 163 3.81 -1.99 3.09
C SER A 163 2.93 -2.64 4.14
N VAL A 164 3.02 -3.94 4.33
CA VAL A 164 2.22 -4.66 5.34
C VAL A 164 3.13 -5.47 6.24
N GLU A 165 2.98 -5.24 7.52
CA GLU A 165 3.70 -5.88 8.61
C GLU A 165 2.83 -7.03 9.12
N VAL A 166 3.07 -8.24 8.64
CA VAL A 166 2.13 -9.38 8.84
C VAL A 166 2.31 -10.11 10.17
N GLY A 167 3.30 -9.73 10.99
CA GLY A 167 3.58 -10.36 12.27
C GLY A 167 5.06 -10.61 12.50
N ALA A 168 5.37 -11.51 13.44
CA ALA A 168 6.74 -11.85 13.81
C ALA A 168 7.47 -12.68 12.74
N HIS A 169 8.79 -12.51 12.62
CA HIS A 169 9.66 -13.10 11.58
C HIS A 169 9.57 -14.64 11.38
N LYS A 170 9.13 -15.39 12.39
CA LYS A 170 9.11 -16.87 12.37
C LYS A 170 7.80 -17.45 12.92
N ASP A 171 6.72 -16.67 12.85
CA ASP A 171 5.40 -17.09 13.33
C ASP A 171 4.56 -17.64 12.16
N GLN A 172 3.88 -18.76 12.39
CA GLN A 172 2.94 -19.35 11.44
C GLN A 172 1.78 -18.39 11.13
N ARG A 173 1.35 -17.57 12.09
CA ARG A 173 0.32 -16.55 11.87
C ARG A 173 0.73 -15.52 10.82
N SER A 174 2.02 -15.15 10.77
CA SER A 174 2.56 -14.24 9.74
C SER A 174 2.49 -14.88 8.34
N PHE A 175 2.76 -16.18 8.27
CA PHE A 175 2.65 -16.96 7.04
C PHE A 175 1.18 -17.02 6.56
N ASP A 176 0.26 -17.37 7.46
CA ASP A 176 -1.16 -17.51 7.13
C ASP A 176 -1.77 -16.17 6.71
N LEU A 177 -1.47 -15.09 7.43
CA LEU A 177 -1.96 -13.76 7.11
C LEU A 177 -1.47 -13.28 5.73
N ALA A 178 -0.21 -13.56 5.37
CA ALA A 178 0.30 -13.21 4.04
C ALA A 178 -0.49 -13.91 2.92
N GLN A 179 -0.85 -15.19 3.09
CA GLN A 179 -1.72 -15.89 2.13
C GLN A 179 -3.13 -15.31 2.10
N GLN A 180 -3.70 -15.03 3.27
CA GLN A 180 -5.04 -14.46 3.39
C GLN A 180 -5.15 -13.10 2.70
N ILE A 181 -4.13 -12.24 2.82
CA ILE A 181 -4.07 -10.94 2.13
C ILE A 181 -4.11 -11.14 0.61
N VAL A 182 -3.25 -12.01 0.08
CA VAL A 182 -3.22 -12.32 -1.37
C VAL A 182 -4.59 -12.80 -1.85
N MET A 183 -5.17 -13.78 -1.15
CA MET A 183 -6.46 -14.36 -1.52
C MET A 183 -7.59 -13.33 -1.42
N LYS A 184 -7.60 -12.48 -0.38
CA LYS A 184 -8.61 -11.43 -0.21
C LYS A 184 -8.54 -10.44 -1.36
N LEU A 185 -7.35 -9.95 -1.73
CA LEU A 185 -7.18 -9.00 -2.82
C LEU A 185 -7.55 -9.61 -4.17
N LYS A 186 -7.15 -10.86 -4.45
CA LYS A 186 -7.48 -11.53 -5.72
C LYS A 186 -8.97 -11.82 -5.87
N ASN A 187 -9.64 -12.19 -4.79
CA ASN A 187 -11.06 -12.57 -4.84
C ASN A 187 -12.00 -11.36 -4.76
N ASN A 188 -11.61 -10.33 -4.01
CA ASN A 188 -12.52 -9.22 -3.67
C ASN A 188 -12.06 -7.86 -4.21
N GLY A 189 -10.83 -7.75 -4.72
CA GLY A 189 -10.23 -6.47 -5.07
C GLY A 189 -10.04 -5.57 -3.85
N ILE A 190 -10.10 -4.25 -4.09
CA ILE A 190 -10.09 -3.24 -3.02
C ILE A 190 -11.50 -3.18 -2.42
N LYS A 191 -11.64 -3.70 -1.21
CA LYS A 191 -12.88 -3.68 -0.43
C LYS A 191 -12.54 -3.19 1.00
N PRO A 192 -12.50 -1.87 1.21
CA PRO A 192 -12.06 -1.30 2.47
C PRO A 192 -12.92 -1.76 3.64
N GLN A 193 -12.28 -2.04 4.77
CA GLN A 193 -12.93 -2.42 6.04
C GLN A 193 -12.70 -1.29 7.06
N SER A 194 -13.46 -1.32 8.17
CA SER A 194 -13.21 -0.40 9.27
C SER A 194 -11.86 -0.73 9.90
N VAL A 195 -11.00 0.29 10.02
CA VAL A 195 -9.65 0.20 10.60
C VAL A 195 -9.38 1.44 11.43
N ARG A 196 -8.44 1.33 12.38
CA ARG A 196 -7.90 2.48 13.10
C ARG A 196 -6.70 3.04 12.34
N VAL A 197 -6.67 4.35 12.13
CA VAL A 197 -5.60 5.02 11.37
C VAL A 197 -4.75 5.85 12.31
N TYR A 198 -3.43 5.69 12.23
CA TYR A 198 -2.47 6.35 13.09
C TYR A 198 -1.49 7.16 12.27
N GLU A 199 -1.35 8.45 12.54
CA GLU A 199 -0.35 9.31 11.92
C GLU A 199 0.91 9.32 12.79
N VAL A 200 2.05 8.94 12.21
CA VAL A 200 3.36 8.98 12.89
C VAL A 200 3.97 10.37 12.77
N PHE A 201 4.39 10.94 13.90
CA PHE A 201 4.95 12.29 13.99
C PHE A 201 6.25 12.40 14.80
N GLY A 202 6.74 11.30 15.38
CA GLY A 202 7.96 11.32 16.17
C GLY A 202 8.60 9.96 16.38
N LYS A 203 9.68 9.94 17.16
CA LYS A 203 10.41 8.74 17.59
C LYS A 203 10.45 8.68 19.11
N ILE A 204 10.43 7.47 19.64
CA ILE A 204 10.69 7.20 21.05
C ILE A 204 12.20 7.06 21.21
N GLU A 205 12.86 8.07 21.76
CA GLU A 205 14.33 8.11 21.92
C GLU A 205 14.79 7.54 23.26
N GLU A 206 13.90 7.52 24.26
CA GLU A 206 14.18 6.97 25.59
C GLU A 206 13.38 5.67 25.83
N PRO A 207 13.97 4.67 26.51
CA PRO A 207 13.27 3.44 26.83
C PRO A 207 12.14 3.69 27.85
N GLY A 208 11.06 2.91 27.74
CA GLY A 208 9.92 2.98 28.65
C GLY A 208 9.10 1.69 28.69
N ASN A 209 7.95 1.73 29.34
CA ASN A 209 6.98 0.63 29.33
C ASN A 209 5.83 0.97 28.37
N TYR A 210 6.03 0.62 27.10
CA TYR A 210 5.12 0.95 26.02
C TYR A 210 4.59 -0.33 25.37
N GLN A 211 3.30 -0.34 25.04
CA GLN A 211 2.67 -1.38 24.26
C GLN A 211 2.23 -0.79 22.90
N ASN A 212 2.56 -1.49 21.82
CA ASN A 212 2.22 -1.03 20.47
C ASN A 212 0.70 -0.90 20.28
N PHE A 213 0.28 0.20 19.65
CA PHE A 213 -1.12 0.57 19.41
C PHE A 213 -2.00 0.77 20.65
N VAL A 214 -1.40 0.90 21.84
CA VAL A 214 -2.09 1.25 23.08
C VAL A 214 -1.67 2.64 23.52
N ARG A 215 -2.64 3.52 23.81
CA ARG A 215 -2.35 4.87 24.30
C ARG A 215 -1.66 4.81 25.66
N ALA A 216 -0.48 5.41 25.78
CA ALA A 216 0.26 5.56 27.02
C ALA A 216 -0.22 6.80 27.83
N GLN A 217 0.26 6.93 29.07
CA GLN A 217 -0.21 7.96 30.02
C GLN A 217 0.07 9.39 29.58
N ASP A 218 1.16 9.60 28.84
CA ASP A 218 1.56 10.86 28.21
C ASP A 218 0.79 11.16 26.91
N GLY A 219 -0.17 10.32 26.54
CA GLY A 219 -1.03 10.49 25.37
C GLY A 219 -0.43 10.00 24.05
N ILE A 220 0.79 9.45 24.05
CA ILE A 220 1.39 8.88 22.84
C ILE A 220 0.81 7.51 22.51
N ILE A 221 0.78 7.15 21.22
CA ILE A 221 0.49 5.79 20.77
C ILE A 221 1.76 5.21 20.14
N PRO A 222 2.43 4.26 20.83
CA PRO A 222 3.65 3.63 20.33
C PRO A 222 3.37 2.75 19.11
N VAL A 223 4.25 2.80 18.11
CA VAL A 223 4.25 1.90 16.95
C VAL A 223 5.65 1.34 16.73
N LEU A 224 5.77 0.04 16.48
CA LEU A 224 7.06 -0.67 16.36
C LEU A 224 8.01 -0.45 17.56
N TYR A 225 7.46 -0.20 18.75
CA TYR A 225 8.23 -0.15 19.99
C TYR A 225 8.90 -1.50 20.27
N GLY A 226 10.21 -1.49 20.49
CA GLY A 226 11.03 -2.68 20.70
C GLY A 226 11.59 -3.30 19.42
N GLU A 227 11.40 -2.69 18.25
CA GLU A 227 11.94 -3.22 16.99
C GLU A 227 13.47 -3.20 17.01
N LYS A 228 14.11 -4.37 16.91
CA LYS A 228 15.57 -4.52 17.03
C LYS A 228 16.33 -3.71 15.98
N ALA A 229 15.78 -3.55 14.78
CA ALA A 229 16.39 -2.74 13.74
C ALA A 229 16.39 -1.24 14.11
N TYR A 230 15.40 -0.75 14.85
CA TYR A 230 15.30 0.64 15.29
C TYR A 230 16.26 0.91 16.45
N ILE A 231 16.35 -0.02 17.41
CA ILE A 231 17.28 0.10 18.55
C ILE A 231 18.73 0.26 18.05
N LYS A 232 19.11 -0.50 17.02
CA LYS A 232 20.43 -0.36 16.37
C LYS A 232 20.67 0.98 15.68
N GLN A 233 19.60 1.71 15.36
CA GLN A 233 19.63 3.06 14.79
C GLN A 233 19.53 4.15 15.87
N GLY A 234 19.47 3.79 17.15
CA GLY A 234 19.48 4.73 18.27
C GLY A 234 18.10 5.22 18.73
N PHE A 235 17.01 4.51 18.42
CA PHE A 235 15.68 4.83 18.92
C PHE A 235 14.85 3.55 19.16
N TYR A 236 13.82 3.63 20.00
CA TYR A 236 13.11 2.45 20.51
C TYR A 236 11.78 2.17 19.81
N GLY A 237 11.19 3.16 19.14
CA GLY A 237 9.89 3.03 18.47
C GLY A 237 9.44 4.34 17.84
N LEU A 238 8.21 4.36 17.35
CA LEU A 238 7.59 5.52 16.71
C LEU A 238 6.49 6.08 17.60
N ILE A 239 6.32 7.40 17.54
CA ILE A 239 5.25 8.12 18.20
C ILE A 239 4.15 8.40 17.17
N ALA A 240 2.94 7.94 17.46
CA ALA A 240 1.78 8.17 16.63
C ALA A 240 0.59 8.76 17.41
N ARG A 241 -0.37 9.31 16.66
CA ARG A 241 -1.70 9.71 17.13
C ARG A 241 -2.76 9.06 16.26
N GLU A 242 -3.88 8.68 16.84
CA GLU A 242 -5.03 8.20 16.06
C GLU A 242 -5.71 9.38 15.37
N ILE A 243 -6.07 9.21 14.10
CA ILE A 243 -6.74 10.21 13.28
C ILE A 243 -8.06 9.67 12.75
N ILE A 244 -9.05 10.56 12.64
CA ILE A 244 -10.32 10.26 11.98
C ILE A 244 -10.17 10.77 10.55
N LEU A 245 -10.29 9.86 9.58
CA LEU A 245 -10.40 10.27 8.18
C LEU A 245 -11.72 11.02 8.03
N LYS A 246 -11.64 12.32 7.74
CA LYS A 246 -12.81 13.07 7.31
C LYS A 246 -13.25 12.43 5.99
N GLY A 247 -14.44 11.84 5.97
CA GLY A 247 -15.04 11.32 4.74
C GLY A 247 -14.96 12.39 3.66
N GLY A 248 -14.56 11.99 2.46
CA GLY A 248 -14.46 12.90 1.31
C GLY A 248 -15.81 13.51 1.00
N ASP A 249 -16.03 14.72 1.52
CA ASP A 249 -16.74 15.85 0.91
C ASP A 249 -16.71 17.01 1.92
N THR A 250 -15.86 18.00 1.65
CA THR A 250 -15.98 19.32 2.28
C THR A 250 -17.04 20.11 1.51
N HIS A 251 -18.30 19.95 1.90
CA HIS A 251 -19.21 21.09 1.88
C HIS A 251 -19.27 21.64 3.30
N GLU A 252 -18.89 22.91 3.43
CA GLU A 252 -19.13 23.74 4.60
C GLU A 252 -20.53 23.50 5.16
N ARG A 253 -20.62 23.25 6.47
CA ARG A 253 -21.81 23.64 7.21
C ARG A 253 -21.45 24.85 8.04
N ALA A 254 -21.65 26.02 7.43
CA ALA A 254 -21.97 27.22 8.19
C ALA A 254 -23.36 27.02 8.80
N GLN A 255 -23.42 27.00 10.13
CA GLN A 255 -24.53 27.52 10.93
C GLN A 255 -23.94 28.09 12.22
#